data_AF-A0A367RQU9-F1
#
_entry.id   AF-A0A367RQU9-F1
#
_cell.length_a   1.000
_cell.length_b   1.000
_cell.length_c   1.000
_cell.angle_alpha   90.00
_cell.angle_beta   90.00
_cell.angle_gamma   90.00
#
_symmetry.space_group_name_H-M   'P 1'
#
loop_
_entity.id
_entity.type
_entity.pdbx_description
1 polymer ?
#
loop_
_entity_poly.entity_id
_entity_poly.type
_entity_poly.pdbx_seq_one_letter_code
_entity_poly.pdbx_strand_id
1 'polypeptide(L)' 'MLPFKKKIVTDEAMRPVAVLIDYQDWQQIEKILEAHQSQKKQEFNLNQYAGVIQLTQDPLEYQQQIRDE' A
#
# COMPACT_ATOMS: atom_id res chain seq x y z
N MET A 1 5.30 17.99 -13.69
CA MET A 1 5.17 16.52 -13.82
C MET A 1 6.19 16.07 -14.83
N LEU A 2 7.10 15.14 -14.49
CA LEU A 2 7.97 14.55 -15.51
C LEU A 2 7.11 13.70 -16.47
N PRO A 3 7.21 13.91 -17.79
CA PRO A 3 6.47 13.10 -18.76
C PRO A 3 7.14 11.74 -18.91
N PHE A 4 6.78 10.78 -18.06
CA PHE A 4 7.22 9.39 -18.22
C PHE A 4 6.35 8.68 -19.26
N LYS A 5 6.99 7.99 -20.22
CA LYS A 5 6.27 7.25 -21.25
C LYS A 5 5.89 5.89 -20.70
N LYS A 6 4.60 5.71 -20.39
CA LYS A 6 4.04 4.44 -19.92
C LYS A 6 3.11 3.83 -20.96
N LYS A 7 3.19 2.51 -21.12
CA LYS A 7 2.24 1.72 -21.92
C LYS A 7 1.49 0.78 -20.99
N ILE A 8 0.17 0.90 -20.96
CA ILE A 8 -0.69 -0.02 -20.21
C ILE A 8 -0.93 -1.24 -21.09
N VAL A 9 -0.64 -2.42 -20.56
CA VAL A 9 -0.91 -3.71 -21.19
C VAL A 9 -2.21 -4.26 -20.62
N THR A 10 -3.15 -4.56 -21.50
CA THR A 10 -4.47 -5.09 -21.17
C THR A 10 -4.58 -6.57 -21.57
N ASP A 11 -5.39 -7.33 -20.84
CA ASP A 11 -5.77 -8.70 -21.21
C ASP A 11 -6.81 -8.74 -22.34
N GLU A 12 -7.24 -9.95 -22.68
CA GLU A 12 -8.27 -10.22 -23.70
C GLU A 12 -9.65 -9.63 -23.33
N ALA A 13 -9.91 -9.40 -22.04
CA ALA A 13 -11.12 -8.75 -21.53
C ALA A 13 -10.96 -7.22 -21.37
N MET A 14 -9.91 -6.63 -21.97
CA MET A 14 -9.58 -5.20 -21.89
C MET A 14 -9.31 -4.71 -20.46
N ARG A 15 -8.92 -5.59 -19.54
CA ARG A 15 -8.56 -5.22 -18.17
C ARG A 15 -7.07 -4.94 -18.08
N PRO A 16 -6.63 -3.87 -17.38
CA PRO A 16 -5.21 -3.56 -17.24
C PRO A 16 -4.52 -4.60 -16.37
N VAL A 17 -3.48 -5.25 -16.90
CA VAL A 17 -2.72 -6.30 -16.18
C VAL A 17 -1.32 -5.82 -15.83
N ALA A 18 -0.69 -5.03 -16.69
CA ALA A 18 0.67 -4.56 -16.46
C ALA A 18 0.89 -3.16 -17.03
N VAL A 19 1.94 -2.49 -16.56
CA VAL A 19 2.41 -1.22 -17.10
C VAL A 19 3.86 -1.40 -17.51
N LEU A 20 4.15 -1.14 -18.78
CA LEU A 20 5.50 -1.12 -19.32
C LEU A 20 6.02 0.33 -19.28
N ILE A 21 7.20 0.50 -18.72
CA ILE A 21 7.91 1.77 -18.61
C ILE A 21 9.32 1.53 -19.14
N ASP A 22 9.86 2.50 -19.87
CA ASP A 22 11.26 2.44 -20.31
C ASP A 22 12.19 2.34 -19.10
N TYR A 23 13.26 1.55 -19.22
CA TYR A 23 14.13 1.27 -18.07
C TYR A 23 14.78 2.55 -17.52
N GLN A 24 15.13 3.50 -18.38
CA GLN A 24 15.68 4.79 -17.96
C GLN A 24 14.67 5.60 -17.13
N ASP A 25 13.42 5.63 -17.57
CA ASP A 25 12.33 6.30 -16.86
C ASP A 25 12.07 5.61 -15.51
N TRP A 26 12.11 4.27 -15.46
CA TRP A 26 12.01 3.49 -14.22
C TRP A 26 13.08 3.88 -13.20
N GLN A 27 14.35 3.97 -13.62
CA GLN A 27 15.45 4.37 -12.73
C GLN A 27 15.29 5.80 -12.18
N GLN A 28 14.70 6.73 -12.94
CA GLN A 28 14.42 8.07 -12.45
C GLN A 28 13.28 8.08 -11.43
N ILE A 29 12.23 7.31 -11.69
CA ILE A 29 11.09 7.14 -10.76
C ILE A 29 11.58 6.54 -9.43
N GLU A 30 12.43 5.52 -9.49
CA GLU A 30 13.02 4.87 -8.30
C GLU A 30 13.74 5.89 -7.40
N LYS A 31 14.65 6.70 -7.99
CA LYS A 31 15.36 7.75 -7.24
C LYS A 31 14.43 8.78 -6.60
N ILE A 32 13.37 9.17 -7.31
CA ILE A 32 12.36 10.11 -6.78
C ILE A 32 11.61 9.46 -5.61
N LEU A 33 11.24 8.19 -5.73
CA LEU A 33 10.54 7.44 -4.68
C LEU A 33 11.42 7.24 -3.44
N GLU A 34 12.70 6.94 -3.60
CA GLU A 34 13.66 6.82 -2.49
C GLU A 34 13.83 8.15 -1.74
N ALA A 35 13.98 9.26 -2.48
CA ALA A 35 14.05 10.60 -1.90
C ALA A 35 12.77 10.94 -1.12
N HIS A 36 11.61 10.59 -1.67
CA HIS A 36 10.33 10.78 -0.98
C HIS A 36 10.15 9.85 0.22
N GLN A 37 10.56 8.59 0.17
CA GLN A 37 10.51 7.68 1.34
C GLN A 37 11.40 8.18 2.47
N SER A 38 12.56 8.74 2.14
CA SER A 38 13.48 9.34 3.12
C SER A 38 12.84 10.54 3.83
N GLN A 39 12.05 11.34 3.10
CA GLN A 39 11.28 12.45 3.67
C GLN A 39 10.02 11.99 4.43
N LYS A 40 9.45 10.84 4.03
CA LYS A 40 8.20 10.28 4.55
C LYS A 40 8.41 9.17 5.58
N LYS A 41 9.64 8.94 6.04
CA LYS A 41 9.90 8.36 7.37
C LYS A 41 9.36 9.33 8.43
N GLN A 42 8.04 9.50 8.46
CA GLN A 42 7.36 9.58 9.75
C GLN A 42 7.88 8.37 10.52
N GLU A 43 8.44 8.63 11.69
CA GLU A 43 8.72 7.58 12.66
C GLU A 43 7.40 6.87 12.97
N PHE A 44 7.03 5.90 12.15
CA PHE A 44 5.85 5.08 12.35
C PHE A 44 6.22 4.09 13.45
N ASN A 45 6.26 4.61 14.67
CA ASN A 45 6.70 3.88 15.82
C ASN A 45 5.57 2.94 16.23
N LEU A 46 5.64 1.69 15.79
CA LEU A 46 4.67 0.65 16.15
C LEU A 46 4.56 0.45 17.67
N ASN A 47 5.55 0.89 18.46
CA ASN A 47 5.45 0.83 19.93
C ASN A 47 4.36 1.73 20.50
N GLN A 48 3.89 2.76 19.77
CA GLN A 48 2.75 3.56 20.22
C GLN A 48 1.45 2.75 20.31
N TYR A 49 1.40 1.61 19.62
CA TYR A 49 0.28 0.66 19.65
C TYR A 49 0.62 -0.62 20.42
N ALA A 50 1.85 -0.75 20.96
CA ALA A 50 2.22 -1.90 21.77
C ALA A 50 1.50 -1.84 23.13
N GLY A 51 0.75 -2.88 23.45
CA GLY A 51 -0.01 -2.97 24.70
C GLY A 51 -1.31 -2.16 24.74
N VAL A 52 -1.65 -1.45 23.67
CA VAL A 52 -2.89 -0.69 23.55
C VAL A 52 -3.87 -1.46 22.65
N ILE A 53 -4.52 -2.47 23.22
CA ILE A 53 -5.68 -3.07 22.56
C ILE A 53 -6.91 -2.26 22.98
N GLN A 54 -7.27 -1.24 22.19
CA GLN A 54 -8.52 -0.51 22.36
C GLN A 54 -9.65 -1.32 21.73
N LEU A 55 -10.17 -2.29 22.48
CA LEU A 55 -11.34 -3.06 22.09
C LEU A 55 -12.58 -2.16 22.19
N THR A 56 -13.26 -1.95 21.07
CA THR A 56 -14.53 -1.22 21.02
C THR A 56 -15.73 -2.07 21.43
N GLN A 57 -15.56 -3.40 21.45
CA GLN A 57 -16.55 -4.39 21.84
C GLN A 57 -15.91 -5.42 22.77
N ASP A 58 -16.69 -5.97 23.69
CA ASP A 58 -16.23 -7.06 24.52
C ASP A 58 -15.87 -8.29 23.66
N PRO A 59 -14.67 -8.88 23.81
CA PRO A 59 -14.21 -10.00 22.99
C PRO A 59 -15.11 -11.23 23.07
N LEU A 60 -15.74 -11.48 24.22
CA LEU A 60 -16.59 -12.64 24.42
C LEU A 60 -17.91 -12.47 23.69
N GLU A 61 -18.48 -11.27 23.70
CA GLU A 61 -19.69 -10.95 22.92
C GLU A 61 -19.45 -11.07 21.41
N TYR A 62 -18.33 -10.54 20.92
CA TYR A 62 -17.96 -10.70 19.50
C TYR A 62 -17.79 -12.17 19.11
N GLN A 63 -17.16 -12.97 19.97
CA GLN A 63 -16.96 -14.39 19.73
C GLN A 63 -18.27 -15.18 19.70
N GLN A 64 -19.24 -14.80 20.54
CA GLN A 64 -20.58 -15.40 20.51
C GLN A 64 -21.30 -15.06 19.20
N GLN A 65 -21.32 -13.79 18.80
CA GLN A 65 -21.95 -13.36 17.55
C GLN A 65 -21.45 -14.13 16.32
N ILE A 66 -20.13 -14.32 16.18
CA ILE A 66 -19.54 -15.05 15.04
C ILE A 66 -19.82 -16.56 15.10
N ARG A 67 -20.04 -17.14 16.29
CA ARG A 67 -20.31 -18.58 16.45
C ARG A 67 -21.78 -18.95 16.31
N ASP A 68 -22.67 -17.99 16.55
CA ASP A 68 -24.12 -18.14 16.40
C ASP A 68 -24.62 -17.76 14.98
N GLU A 69 -23.71 -17.38 14.06
CA GLU A 69 -23.96 -17.20 12.60
C GLU A 69 -23.63 -18.47 11.80
#